data_AF-A0A7V8ZSR0-F1
#
_entry.id   AF-A0A7V8ZSR0-F1
#
_cell.length_a   1.000
_cell.length_b   1.000
_cell.length_c   1.000
_cell.angle_alpha   90.00
_cell.angle_beta   90.00
_cell.angle_gamma   90.00
#
_symmetry.space_group_name_H-M   'P 1'
#
loop_
_entity.id
_entity.type
_entity.pdbx_description
1 polymer ?
#
loop_
_entity_poly.entity_id
_entity_poly.type
_entity_poly.pdbx_seq_one_letter_code
_entity_poly.pdbx_strand_id
1 'polypeptide(L)'
;MAEQRRKSTETYTIITTSANKLVGEIHDRMAVILPGERYDEWLDGGNQNVDELKALLQPYPADKMQAHLVNPMVGTVRNDEPSLVEPFPNSA
;
A
#
# COMPACT_ATOMS: atom_id res chain seq x y z
N MET A 1 14.43 -33.49 28.27
CA MET A 1 14.97 -32.45 27.35
C MET A 1 13.82 -31.98 26.50
N ALA A 2 13.24 -30.80 26.78
CA ALA A 2 12.10 -30.30 26.02
C ALA A 2 12.59 -29.60 24.74
N GLU A 3 12.14 -30.09 23.59
CA GLU A 3 12.39 -29.52 22.27
C GLU A 3 11.66 -28.17 22.16
N GLN A 4 12.38 -27.06 22.29
CA GLN A 4 11.80 -25.73 22.09
C GLN A 4 11.56 -25.54 20.58
N ARG A 5 10.33 -25.81 20.11
CA ARG A 5 9.92 -25.45 18.75
C ARG A 5 10.21 -23.97 18.51
N ARG A 6 11.04 -23.67 17.52
CA ARG A 6 11.32 -22.30 17.06
C ARG A 6 10.00 -21.69 16.60
N LYS A 7 9.56 -20.61 17.24
CA LYS A 7 8.34 -19.88 16.85
C LYS A 7 8.51 -19.41 15.40
N SER A 8 7.63 -19.83 14.50
CA SER A 8 7.59 -19.35 13.13
C SER A 8 7.07 -17.91 13.12
N THR A 9 7.72 -17.03 12.37
CA THR A 9 7.27 -15.65 12.16
C THR A 9 6.55 -15.58 10.82
N GLU A 10 5.27 -15.19 10.86
CA GLU A 10 4.51 -14.85 9.67
C GLU A 10 4.92 -13.45 9.20
N THR A 11 5.17 -13.30 7.91
CA THR A 11 5.57 -12.04 7.29
C THR A 11 4.79 -11.86 6.00
N TYR A 12 4.69 -10.62 5.53
CA TYR A 12 4.02 -10.30 4.28
C TYR A 12 4.84 -9.24 3.53
N THR A 13 4.49 -9.03 2.27
CA THR A 13 5.05 -7.96 1.43
C THR A 13 3.93 -7.22 0.74
N ILE A 14 4.20 -5.96 0.38
CA ILE A 14 3.27 -5.14 -0.40
C ILE A 14 3.62 -5.30 -1.88
N ILE A 15 2.64 -5.65 -2.70
CA ILE A 15 2.80 -5.68 -4.15
C ILE A 15 2.77 -4.25 -4.69
N THR A 16 3.72 -3.92 -5.56
CA THR A 16 3.84 -2.60 -6.19
C THR A 16 3.65 -2.70 -7.69
N THR A 17 3.21 -1.60 -8.30
CA THR A 17 3.00 -1.44 -9.75
C THR A 17 3.54 -0.07 -10.20
N SER A 18 3.49 0.22 -11.49
CA SER A 18 3.86 1.54 -12.02
C SER A 18 2.94 2.62 -11.45
N ALA A 19 3.47 3.80 -11.17
CA ALA A 19 2.66 4.92 -10.71
C ALA A 19 1.61 5.34 -11.75
N ASN A 20 0.44 5.76 -11.28
CA ASN A 20 -0.54 6.47 -12.09
C ASN A 20 -0.11 7.94 -12.29
N LYS A 21 -0.93 8.74 -12.98
CA LYS A 21 -0.61 10.16 -13.25
C LYS A 21 -0.37 10.97 -11.97
N LEU A 22 -1.19 10.80 -10.94
CA LEU A 22 -1.09 11.57 -9.68
C LEU A 22 0.16 11.18 -8.89
N VAL A 23 0.38 9.89 -8.66
CA VAL A 23 1.55 9.41 -7.91
C VAL A 23 2.84 9.62 -8.70
N GLY A 24 2.77 9.59 -10.03
CA GLY A 24 3.91 9.84 -10.92
C GLY A 24 4.52 11.23 -10.78
N GLU A 25 3.79 12.20 -10.21
CA GLU A 25 4.34 13.52 -9.85
C GLU A 25 5.28 13.44 -8.62
N ILE A 26 5.21 12.35 -7.84
CA ILE A 26 5.94 12.13 -6.58
C ILE A 26 6.98 11.01 -6.71
N HIS A 27 6.62 9.86 -7.30
CA HIS A 27 7.47 8.66 -7.42
C HIS A 27 7.05 7.78 -8.60
N ASP A 28 7.98 6.97 -9.14
CA ASP A 28 7.76 6.06 -10.28
C ASP A 28 6.92 4.81 -9.99
N ARG A 29 6.64 4.50 -8.72
CA ARG A 29 5.95 3.28 -8.26
C ARG A 29 4.86 3.63 -7.27
N MET A 30 3.84 2.78 -7.24
CA MET A 30 2.77 2.84 -6.24
C MET A 30 2.43 1.44 -5.73
N ALA A 31 1.80 1.35 -4.56
CA ALA A 31 1.19 0.11 -4.10
C ALA A 31 0.02 -0.27 -5.03
N VAL A 32 -0.20 -1.57 -5.22
CA VAL A 32 -1.45 -2.04 -5.83
C VAL A 32 -2.58 -1.80 -4.82
N ILE A 33 -3.56 -1.00 -5.22
CA ILE A 33 -4.77 -0.74 -4.44
C ILE A 33 -5.90 -1.48 -5.12
N LEU A 34 -6.53 -2.40 -4.39
CA LEU A 34 -7.66 -3.17 -4.91
C LEU A 34 -8.98 -2.38 -4.75
N PRO A 35 -9.89 -2.43 -5.74
CA PRO A 35 -11.26 -1.99 -5.54
C PRO A 35 -11.93 -2.84 -4.45
N GLY A 36 -12.81 -2.22 -3.65
CA GLY A 36 -13.49 -2.92 -2.56
C GLY A 36 -14.29 -4.13 -3.05
N GLU A 37 -14.89 -4.03 -4.23
CA GLU A 37 -15.66 -5.10 -4.87
C GLU A 37 -14.82 -6.33 -5.29
N ARG A 38 -13.48 -6.25 -5.23
CA ARG A 38 -12.57 -7.37 -5.59
C ARG A 38 -11.87 -7.99 -4.38
N TYR A 39 -12.20 -7.58 -3.15
CA TYR A 39 -11.54 -8.11 -1.95
C TYR A 39 -11.79 -9.60 -1.76
N ASP A 40 -13.03 -10.06 -1.98
CA ASP A 40 -13.39 -11.47 -1.81
C ASP A 40 -12.60 -12.38 -2.77
N GLU A 41 -12.43 -11.96 -4.02
CA GLU A 41 -11.64 -12.68 -5.01
C GLU A 41 -10.14 -12.74 -4.65
N TRP A 42 -9.61 -11.66 -4.07
CA TRP A 42 -8.21 -11.59 -3.64
C TRP A 42 -7.93 -12.41 -2.38
N LEU A 43 -8.89 -12.46 -1.45
CA LEU A 43 -8.75 -13.13 -0.16
C LEU A 43 -9.20 -14.60 -0.19
N ASP A 44 -9.81 -15.06 -1.28
CA ASP A 44 -10.17 -16.46 -1.45
C ASP A 44 -8.93 -17.35 -1.62
N GLY A 45 -8.54 -18.06 -0.55
CA GLY A 45 -7.44 -19.01 -0.57
C GLY A 45 -7.67 -20.26 -1.44
N GLY A 46 -8.89 -20.47 -1.94
CA GLY A 46 -9.23 -21.49 -2.93
C GLY A 46 -9.05 -21.02 -4.38
N ASN A 47 -8.89 -19.71 -4.61
CA ASN A 47 -8.74 -19.15 -5.94
C ASN A 47 -7.35 -19.46 -6.52
N GLN A 48 -7.30 -20.35 -7.51
CA GLN A 48 -6.07 -20.73 -8.21
C GLN A 48 -5.94 -20.08 -9.59
N ASN A 49 -6.85 -19.17 -9.95
CA ASN A 49 -6.80 -18.48 -11.24
C ASN A 49 -5.79 -17.33 -11.22
N VAL A 50 -4.52 -17.68 -11.45
CA VAL A 50 -3.40 -16.73 -11.41
C VAL A 50 -3.56 -15.58 -12.41
N ASP A 51 -4.19 -15.82 -13.57
CA ASP A 51 -4.33 -14.79 -14.59
C ASP A 51 -5.37 -13.74 -14.19
N GLU A 52 -6.48 -14.16 -13.56
CA GLU A 52 -7.45 -13.23 -12.96
C GLU A 52 -6.83 -12.42 -11.82
N LEU A 53 -6.08 -13.08 -10.93
CA LEU A 53 -5.37 -12.40 -9.84
C LEU A 53 -4.33 -11.40 -10.34
N LYS A 54 -3.60 -11.71 -11.42
CA LYS A 54 -2.67 -10.76 -12.05
C LYS A 54 -3.39 -9.57 -12.68
N ALA A 55 -4.58 -9.78 -13.22
CA ALA A 55 -5.39 -8.69 -13.79
C ALA A 55 -5.82 -7.65 -12.73
N LEU A 56 -5.82 -8.01 -11.44
CA LEU A 56 -6.03 -7.08 -10.33
C LEU A 56 -4.84 -6.15 -10.05
N LEU A 57 -3.63 -6.50 -10.49
CA LEU A 57 -2.39 -5.83 -10.12
C LEU A 57 -2.09 -4.61 -11.01
N GLN A 58 -3.06 -3.71 -11.14
CA GLN A 58 -2.99 -2.53 -12.01
C GLN A 58 -2.84 -1.23 -11.20
N PRO A 59 -2.30 -0.16 -11.80
CA PRO A 59 -2.29 1.16 -11.18
C PRO A 59 -3.72 1.62 -10.88
N TYR A 60 -3.93 2.16 -9.67
CA TYR A 60 -5.26 2.64 -9.27
C TYR A 60 -5.65 3.90 -10.06
N PRO A 61 -6.95 4.14 -10.36
CA PRO A 61 -7.37 5.33 -11.09
C PRO A 61 -7.00 6.62 -10.36
N ALA A 62 -6.29 7.53 -11.05
CA ALA A 62 -5.78 8.77 -10.46
C ALA A 62 -6.90 9.74 -10.05
N ASP A 63 -8.03 9.73 -10.76
CA ASP A 63 -9.22 10.53 -10.49
C ASP A 63 -9.98 10.11 -9.22
N LYS A 64 -9.67 8.91 -8.70
CA LYS A 64 -10.20 8.40 -7.41
C LYS A 64 -9.22 8.60 -6.26
N MET A 65 -8.16 9.39 -6.46
CA MET A 65 -7.13 9.65 -5.47
C MET A 65 -6.95 11.15 -5.27
N GLN A 66 -6.48 11.52 -4.08
CA GLN A 66 -6.03 12.87 -3.76
C GLN A 66 -4.68 12.81 -3.08
N ALA A 67 -3.88 13.85 -3.25
CA ALA A 67 -2.59 14.01 -2.59
C ALA A 67 -2.47 15.44 -2.07
N HIS A 68 -1.83 15.59 -0.90
CA HIS A 68 -1.50 16.88 -0.32
C HIS A 68 -0.15 16.80 0.39
N LEU A 69 0.52 17.94 0.51
CA LEU A 69 1.76 18.05 1.27
C LEU A 69 1.49 17.82 2.75
N VAL A 70 2.39 17.10 3.41
CA VAL A 70 2.36 16.81 4.84
C VAL A 70 3.67 17.24 5.50
N ASN A 71 3.68 17.28 6.83
CA ASN A 71 4.86 17.68 7.58
C ASN A 71 6.01 16.65 7.39
N PRO A 72 7.25 17.08 7.04
CA PRO A 72 8.39 16.17 6.89
C PRO A 72 8.70 15.30 8.10
N MET A 73 8.19 15.65 9.28
CA MET A 73 8.28 14.83 10.50
C MET A 73 7.73 13.41 10.32
N VAL A 74 6.86 13.16 9.33
CA VAL A 74 6.38 11.80 8.99
C VAL A 74 7.52 10.85 8.58
N GLY A 75 8.65 11.38 8.07
CA GLY A 75 9.82 10.57 7.72
C GLY A 75 10.58 10.00 8.92
N THR A 76 10.29 10.45 10.14
CA THR A 76 10.91 9.93 11.37
C THR A 76 9.99 8.90 12.03
N VAL A 77 10.38 7.63 11.97
CA VAL A 77 9.57 6.47 12.44
C VAL A 77 9.18 6.48 13.92
N ARG A 78 9.76 7.35 14.74
CA ARG A 78 9.40 7.51 16.16
C ARG A 78 8.17 8.40 16.36
N ASN A 79 7.79 9.17 15.35
CA ASN A 79 6.62 10.04 15.41
C ASN A 79 5.39 9.24 14.97
N ASP A 80 4.36 9.20 15.80
CA ASP A 80 3.12 8.46 15.54
C ASP A 80 1.92 9.26 16.06
N GLU A 81 1.69 10.42 15.44
CA GLU A 81 0.63 11.35 15.85
C GLU A 81 -0.30 11.63 14.67
N PRO A 82 -1.62 11.82 14.89
CA PRO A 82 -2.58 12.05 13.80
C PRO A 82 -2.24 13.25 12.91
N SER A 83 -1.58 14.28 13.45
CA SER A 83 -1.18 15.47 12.70
C SER A 83 -0.19 15.21 11.55
N LEU A 84 0.44 14.03 11.51
CA LEU A 84 1.44 13.70 10.48
C LEU A 84 0.85 13.52 9.08
N VAL A 85 -0.46 13.28 8.97
CA VAL A 85 -1.16 13.15 7.68
C VAL A 85 -2.00 14.37 7.33
N GLU A 86 -2.05 15.38 8.22
CA GLU A 86 -2.82 16.60 7.98
C GLU A 86 -2.12 17.50 6.94
N PRO A 87 -2.88 18.29 6.16
CA PRO A 87 -2.32 19.23 5.21
C PRO A 87 -1.32 20.20 5.87
N PHE A 88 -0.12 20.27 5.32
CA PHE A 88 0.94 21.16 5.81
C PHE A 88 1.12 22.34 4.84
N PRO A 89 1.13 23.59 5.34
CA PRO A 89 1.26 24.77 4.49
C PRO A 89 2.60 24.75 3.76
N ASN A 90 2.54 25.00 2.45
CA ASN A 90 3.74 25.17 1.65
C ASN A 90 4.44 26.46 2.10
N SER A 91 5.58 26.33 2.77
CA SER A 91 6.43 27.48 3.09
C SER A 91 7.24 27.77 1.84
N ALA A 92 6.72 28.64 0.97
CA ALA A 92 7.43 29.13 -0.20
C ALA A 92 8.68 29.93 0.19
#